data_AF-A0A9D1JJX8-F1
#
_entry.id   AF-A0A9D1JJX8-F1
#
_cell.length_a   1.000
_cell.length_b   1.000
_cell.length_c   1.000
_cell.angle_alpha   90.00
_cell.angle_beta   90.00
_cell.angle_gamma   90.00
#
_symmetry.space_group_name_H-M   'P 1'
#
loop_
_entity.id
_entity.type
_entity.pdbx_description
1 polymer ?
#
loop_
_entity_poly.entity_id
_entity_poly.type
_entity_poly.pdbx_seq_one_letter_code
_entity_poly.pdbx_strand_id
1 'polypeptide(L)' 'MRNKERLQKKHGVKIGQVYTIWTATEQKETKKRIWKTRRIRILDVCENFALTETPAGVRECIQWWELKKMMEGPDDRRK' A
#
# COMPACT_ATOMS: atom_id res chain seq x y z
N MET A 1 13.64 5.35 -18.49
CA MET A 1 12.62 6.19 -17.81
C MET A 1 11.18 5.87 -18.21
N ARG A 2 10.84 5.62 -19.50
CA ARG A 2 9.46 5.34 -19.96
C ARG A 2 8.68 4.24 -19.21
N ASN A 3 9.33 3.16 -18.77
CA ASN A 3 8.62 2.06 -18.10
C ASN A 3 8.07 2.48 -16.73
N LYS A 4 8.81 3.30 -15.96
CA LYS A 4 8.38 3.76 -14.64
C LYS A 4 7.19 4.72 -14.73
N GLU A 5 7.14 5.58 -15.74
CA GLU A 5 5.98 6.47 -15.98
C GLU A 5 4.73 5.68 -16.39
N ARG A 6 4.90 4.66 -17.24
CA ARG A 6 3.81 3.74 -17.62
C ARG A 6 3.25 3.03 -16.39
N LEU A 7 4.11 2.52 -15.51
CA LEU A 7 3.70 1.83 -14.28
C LEU A 7 3.00 2.78 -13.29
N GLN A 8 3.52 3.98 -13.09
CA GLN A 8 2.88 5.03 -12.31
C GLN A 8 1.45 5.31 -12.81
N LYS A 9 1.28 5.51 -14.12
CA LYS A 9 -0.05 5.71 -14.73
C LYS A 9 -0.96 4.48 -14.58
N LYS A 10 -0.44 3.27 -14.86
CA LYS A 10 -1.18 2.01 -14.77
C LYS A 10 -1.75 1.76 -13.37
N HIS A 11 -0.94 2.05 -12.34
CA HIS A 11 -1.30 1.78 -10.95
C HIS A 11 -1.86 3.01 -10.21
N GLY A 12 -1.97 4.16 -10.89
CA GLY A 12 -2.53 5.38 -10.30
C GLY A 12 -1.66 5.98 -9.20
N VAL A 13 -0.35 5.73 -9.20
CA VAL A 13 0.57 6.23 -8.18
C VAL A 13 1.66 7.12 -8.76
N LYS A 14 2.31 7.91 -7.90
CA LYS A 14 3.50 8.69 -8.24
C LYS A 14 4.65 8.40 -7.29
N ILE A 15 5.85 8.23 -7.83
CA ILE A 15 7.09 8.15 -7.05
C ILE A 15 7.27 9.48 -6.30
N GLY A 16 7.63 9.40 -5.03
CA GLY A 16 7.76 10.52 -4.09
C GLY A 16 6.45 10.91 -3.40
N GLN A 17 5.28 10.48 -3.90
CA GLN A 17 4.00 10.83 -3.32
C GLN A 17 3.67 9.95 -2.10
N VAL A 18 3.01 10.57 -1.11
CA VAL A 18 2.55 9.90 0.10
C VAL A 18 1.09 9.50 -0.06
N TYR A 19 0.78 8.25 0.29
CA TYR A 19 -0.55 7.67 0.28
C TYR A 19 -0.94 7.17 1.67
N THR A 20 -2.23 7.23 1.98
CA THR A 20 -2.79 6.59 3.17
C THR A 20 -3.28 5.21 2.76
N ILE A 21 -2.83 4.18 3.47
CA ILE A 21 -3.21 2.79 3.25
C ILE A 21 -3.79 2.17 4.52
N TRP A 22 -4.64 1.19 4.37
CA TRP A 22 -5.25 0.42 5.44
C TRP A 22 -4.52 -0.90 5.62
N THR A 23 -4.11 -1.17 6.85
CA THR A 23 -3.50 -2.44 7.24
C THR A 23 -4.32 -3.12 8.32
N ALA A 24 -4.45 -4.42 8.21
CA ALA A 24 -5.04 -5.24 9.26
C ALA A 24 -3.96 -5.67 10.25
N THR A 25 -4.23 -5.49 11.55
CA THR A 25 -3.45 -6.08 12.62
C THR A 25 -4.36 -7.04 13.38
N GLU A 26 -3.94 -8.29 13.53
CA GLU A 26 -4.65 -9.24 14.39
C GLU A 26 -4.24 -8.99 15.84
N GLN A 27 -5.22 -8.70 16.68
CA GLN A 27 -4.99 -8.61 18.12
C GLN A 27 -4.95 -10.02 18.68
N LYS A 28 -3.75 -10.52 19.02
CA LYS A 28 -3.49 -11.91 19.45
C LYS A 28 -4.40 -12.40 20.59
N GLU A 29 -4.80 -11.49 21.47
CA GLU A 29 -5.58 -11.81 22.68
C GLU A 29 -7.08 -12.00 22.41
N THR A 30 -7.63 -11.26 21.45
CA THR A 30 -9.07 -11.27 21.16
C THR A 30 -9.41 -11.92 19.82
N LYS A 31 -8.39 -12.30 19.03
CA LYS A 31 -8.49 -12.69 17.61
C LYS A 31 -9.29 -11.69 16.76
N LYS A 32 -9.47 -10.45 17.24
CA LYS A 32 -10.16 -9.40 16.49
C LYS A 32 -9.19 -8.82 15.48
N ARG A 33 -9.65 -8.73 14.24
CA ARG A 33 -8.95 -8.05 13.16
C ARG A 33 -9.25 -6.55 13.29
N ILE A 34 -8.23 -5.77 13.62
CA ILE A 34 -8.33 -4.32 13.73
C ILE A 34 -7.74 -3.70 12.47
N TRP A 35 -8.48 -2.79 11.85
CA TRP A 35 -8.00 -2.02 10.70
C TRP A 35 -7.40 -0.71 11.20
N LYS A 36 -6.20 -0.40 10.72
CA LYS A 36 -5.49 0.85 11.00
C LYS A 36 -5.04 1.48 9.71
N THR A 37 -5.11 2.80 9.64
CA THR A 37 -4.50 3.56 8.55
C THR A 37 -3.03 3.84 8.85
N ARG A 38 -2.16 3.68 7.86
CA ARG A 38 -0.77 4.14 7.90
C ARG A 38 -0.44 4.94 6.64
N ARG A 39 0.48 5.90 6.75
CA ARG A 39 0.98 6.66 5.61
C ARG A 39 2.22 5.96 5.04
N ILE A 40 2.35 5.93 3.73
CA ILE A 40 3.53 5.40 3.03
C ILE A 40 3.91 6.33 1.88
N ARG A 41 5.20 6.44 1.59
CA ARG A 41 5.74 7.13 0.41
C ARG A 41 6.14 6.09 -0.63
N ILE A 42 5.79 6.29 -1.90
CA ILE A 42 6.31 5.45 -2.98
C ILE A 42 7.74 5.88 -3.31
N LEU A 43 8.72 4.99 -3.17
CA LEU A 43 10.12 5.27 -3.51
C LEU A 43 10.46 4.80 -4.92
N ASP A 44 9.91 3.66 -5.35
CA ASP A 44 10.11 3.14 -6.70
C ASP A 44 8.95 2.23 -7.13
N VAL A 45 8.85 1.98 -8.43
CA VAL A 45 7.85 1.12 -9.05
C VAL A 45 8.50 0.07 -9.95
N CYS A 46 8.08 -1.17 -9.78
CA CYS A 46 8.44 -2.31 -10.61
C CYS A 46 7.17 -2.95 -11.18
N GLU A 47 7.32 -3.93 -12.06
CA GLU A 47 6.16 -4.53 -12.76
C GLU A 47 5.17 -5.18 -11.79
N ASN A 48 5.67 -5.80 -10.72
CA ASN A 48 4.85 -6.60 -9.79
C ASN A 48 4.70 -5.97 -8.40
N PHE A 49 5.57 -5.02 -8.04
CA PHE A 49 5.61 -4.42 -6.70
C PHE A 49 5.92 -2.93 -6.74
N ALA A 50 5.53 -2.24 -5.69
CA ALA A 50 5.97 -0.89 -5.35
C ALA A 50 6.96 -0.97 -4.18
N LEU A 51 8.05 -0.22 -4.27
CA LEU A 51 8.90 0.04 -3.12
C LEU A 51 8.31 1.22 -2.36
N THR A 52 8.05 1.01 -1.06
CA THR A 52 7.37 1.98 -0.21
C THR A 52 8.17 2.26 1.05
N GLU A 53 7.98 3.43 1.65
CA GLU A 53 8.64 3.83 2.88
C GLU A 53 7.64 4.44 3.86
N THR A 54 7.63 3.96 5.08
CA THR A 54 6.82 4.52 6.17
C THR A 54 7.48 5.79 6.75
N PRO A 55 6.73 6.66 7.45
CA PRO A 55 7.31 7.81 8.16
C PRO A 55 8.40 7.44 9.17
N ALA A 56 8.40 6.20 9.68
CA ALA A 56 9.44 5.69 10.57
C ALA A 56 10.72 5.26 9.82
N GLY A 57 10.78 5.44 8.49
CA GLY A 57 11.92 5.04 7.67
C GLY A 57 11.97 3.55 7.30
N VAL A 58 10.94 2.77 7.67
CA VAL A 58 10.86 1.35 7.30
C VAL A 58 10.49 1.24 5.83
N ARG A 59 11.29 0.48 5.06
CA ARG A 59 11.09 0.23 3.63
C ARG A 59 10.49 -1.14 3.39
N GLU A 60 9.46 -1.20 2.57
CA GLU A 60 8.71 -2.43 2.28
C GLU A 60 8.41 -2.53 0.78
N CYS A 61 8.55 -3.72 0.22
CA CYS A 61 8.07 -4.06 -1.11
C CYS A 61 6.65 -4.60 -1.00
N ILE A 62 5.68 -3.91 -1.61
CA ILE A 62 4.27 -4.30 -1.57
C ILE A 62 3.83 -4.66 -2.98
N GLN A 63 3.19 -5.82 -3.14
CA GLN A 63 2.64 -6.23 -4.44
C GLN A 63 1.47 -5.32 -4.83
N TRP A 64 1.32 -5.02 -6.12
CA TRP A 64 0.32 -4.05 -6.58
C TRP A 64 -1.13 -4.40 -6.19
N TRP A 65 -1.49 -5.68 -6.26
CA TRP A 65 -2.84 -6.13 -5.88
C TRP A 65 -3.08 -5.95 -4.38
N GLU A 66 -2.05 -6.09 -3.56
CA GLU A 66 -2.12 -5.90 -2.12
C GLU A 66 -2.21 -4.40 -1.80
N LEU A 67 -1.34 -3.60 -2.41
CA LEU A 67 -1.34 -2.15 -2.24
C LEU A 67 -2.69 -1.55 -2.66
N LYS A 68 -3.28 -2.02 -3.76
CA LYS A 68 -4.59 -1.56 -4.22
C LYS A 68 -5.68 -1.86 -3.19
N LYS A 69 -5.74 -3.09 -2.65
CA LYS A 69 -6.66 -3.45 -1.56
C LYS A 69 -6.45 -2.57 -0.33
N MET A 70 -5.20 -2.32 0.03
CA MET A 70 -4.89 -1.46 1.18
C MET A 70 -5.30 0.01 0.92
N MET A 71 -5.22 0.52 -0.30
CA MET A 71 -5.68 1.88 -0.64
C MET A 71 -7.21 2.00 -0.68
N GLU A 72 -7.91 0.97 -1.13
CA GLU A 72 -9.39 0.92 -1.18
C GLU A 72 -10.01 0.81 0.22
N GLY A 73 -9.28 0.26 1.18
CA GLY A 73 -9.70 0.12 2.57
C GLY A 73 -10.35 -1.22 2.90
N PRO A 74 -10.85 -1.41 4.13
CA PRO A 74 -11.57 -2.62 4.50
C PRO A 74 -12.78 -2.79 3.58
N ASP A 75 -12.78 -3.86 2.80
CA ASP A 75 -13.86 -4.22 1.88
C ASP A 75 -15.11 -4.60 2.69
N ASP A 76 -16.01 -3.64 2.89
CA ASP A 76 -17.33 -3.81 3.53
C ASP A 76 -18.34 -4.53 2.60
N ARG A 77 -17.87 -5.29 1.59
CA ARG A 77 -18.73 -5.97 0.60
C ARG A 77 -19.11 -7.40 0.97
N ARG A 78 -19.01 -7.77 2.25
CA ARG A 78 -19.66 -8.98 2.80
C ARG A 78 -20.84 -8.55 3.67
N LYS A 79 -21.91 -8.07 3.04
CA LYS A 79 -23.26 -8.11 3.60
C LYS A 79 -24.09 -9.03 2.73
#